data_AF-A0A378XGH3-F1
#
_entry.id   AF-A0A378XGH3-F1
#
_cell.length_a   1.000
_cell.length_b   1.000
_cell.length_c   1.000
_cell.angle_alpha   90.00
_cell.angle_beta   90.00
_cell.angle_gamma   90.00
#
_symmetry.space_group_name_H-M   'P 1'
#
loop_
_entity.id
_entity.type
_entity.pdbx_description
1 polymer ?
#
loop_
_entity_poly.entity_id
_entity_poly.type
_entity_poly.pdbx_seq_one_letter_code
_entity_poly.pdbx_strand_id
1 'polypeptide(L)'
;MLGHSKNIQKGMELQCELVRNNLSCGSAELINDPRVVELAPGRVDWQLLFQISSYDEDDVHWANDGTLYFWIRTEDLKAKRFEQAWQILQSF
;
A
#
# COMPACT_ATOMS: atom_id res chain seq x y z
N MET A 1 9.84 -15.04 -6.65
CA MET A 1 9.45 -13.78 -5.97
C MET A 1 9.53 -14.01 -4.46
N LEU A 2 10.21 -13.13 -3.72
CA LEU A 2 10.58 -13.30 -2.30
C LEU A 2 9.89 -12.25 -1.39
N GLY A 3 8.57 -12.06 -1.52
CA GLY A 3 7.82 -11.11 -0.67
C GLY A 3 8.00 -9.63 -1.00
N HIS A 4 8.69 -9.30 -2.10
CA HIS A 4 8.82 -7.93 -2.60
C HIS A 4 7.75 -7.59 -3.63
N SER A 5 7.18 -6.39 -3.52
CA SER A 5 6.17 -5.89 -4.45
C SER A 5 6.78 -5.50 -5.79
N LYS A 6 6.06 -5.84 -6.87
CA LYS A 6 6.37 -5.34 -8.23
C LYS A 6 5.67 -4.00 -8.42
N ASN A 7 6.33 -2.93 -7.99
CA ASN A 7 5.76 -1.58 -7.95
C ASN A 7 5.62 -0.96 -9.35
N ILE A 8 4.49 -0.27 -9.60
CA ILE A 8 4.33 0.66 -10.73
C ILE A 8 4.79 2.07 -10.27
N GLN A 9 4.35 2.50 -9.09
CA GLN A 9 4.72 3.75 -8.42
C GLN A 9 5.38 3.47 -7.06
N LYS A 10 6.06 4.46 -6.48
CA LYS A 10 6.80 4.30 -5.20
C LYS A 10 5.98 4.72 -3.98
N GLY A 11 6.43 4.28 -2.80
CA GLY A 11 6.01 4.85 -1.51
C GLY A 11 4.74 4.27 -0.90
N MET A 12 4.30 3.08 -1.32
CA MET A 12 3.09 2.44 -0.80
C MET A 12 3.14 2.21 0.71
N GLU A 13 4.28 1.82 1.26
CA GLU A 13 4.45 1.57 2.69
C GLU A 13 4.24 2.83 3.52
N LEU A 14 4.73 3.97 3.02
CA LEU A 14 4.49 5.27 3.66
C LEU A 14 3.02 5.67 3.53
N GLN A 15 2.39 5.44 2.37
CA GLN A 15 0.97 5.73 2.20
C GLN A 15 0.10 4.92 3.17
N CYS A 16 0.37 3.63 3.34
CA CYS A 16 -0.31 2.79 4.32
C CYS A 16 -0.16 3.34 5.74
N GLU A 17 1.05 3.73 6.13
CA GLU A 17 1.31 4.28 7.46
C GLU A 17 0.56 5.61 7.71
N LEU A 18 0.53 6.48 6.71
CA LEU A 18 -0.18 7.75 6.80
C LEU A 18 -1.69 7.54 6.92
N VAL A 19 -2.29 6.72 6.07
CA VAL A 19 -3.75 6.48 6.10
C VAL A 19 -4.17 5.79 7.39
N ARG A 20 -3.37 4.86 7.91
CA ARG A 20 -3.60 4.23 9.22
C ARG A 20 -3.65 5.25 10.37
N ASN A 21 -2.98 6.38 10.21
CA ASN A 21 -2.95 7.51 11.15
C ASN A 21 -3.90 8.66 10.72
N ASN A 22 -4.92 8.35 9.92
CA ASN A 22 -5.96 9.28 9.45
C ASN A 22 -5.43 10.43 8.57
N LEU A 23 -4.34 10.21 7.84
CA LEU A 23 -3.82 11.13 6.83
C LEU A 23 -4.18 10.65 5.42
N SER A 24 -5.05 11.39 4.74
CA SER A 24 -5.53 11.03 3.40
C SER A 24 -4.46 11.28 2.33
N CYS A 25 -3.81 10.21 1.86
CA CYS A 25 -2.89 10.27 0.72
C CYS A 25 -3.63 10.62 -0.58
N GLY A 26 -3.46 11.84 -1.08
CA GLY A 26 -4.08 12.29 -2.32
C GLY A 26 -4.23 13.82 -2.46
N SER A 27 -4.08 14.57 -1.36
CA SER A 27 -4.07 16.04 -1.42
C SER A 27 -2.64 16.60 -1.44
N ALA A 28 -2.45 17.72 -2.13
CA ALA A 28 -1.18 18.45 -2.14
C ALA A 28 -0.78 18.95 -0.73
N GLU A 29 -1.74 19.03 0.18
CA GLU A 29 -1.60 19.47 1.57
C GLU A 29 -0.68 18.56 2.38
N LEU A 30 -0.57 17.28 1.99
CA LEU A 30 0.28 16.31 2.68
C LEU A 30 1.77 16.65 2.60
N ILE A 31 2.20 17.42 1.59
CA ILE A 31 3.61 17.78 1.39
C ILE A 31 4.17 18.58 2.57
N ASN A 32 3.30 19.35 3.25
CA ASN A 32 3.70 20.24 4.34
C ASN A 32 3.19 19.79 5.71
N ASP A 33 2.54 18.63 5.82
CA ASP A 33 2.04 18.15 7.10
C ASP A 33 3.22 17.62 7.95
N PRO A 34 3.53 18.22 9.11
CA PRO A 34 4.66 17.81 9.95
C PRO A 34 4.55 16.36 10.44
N ARG A 35 3.32 15.81 10.50
CA ARG A 35 3.08 14.42 10.88
C ARG A 35 3.67 13.43 9.89
N VAL A 36 3.91 13.82 8.64
CA VAL A 36 4.55 12.94 7.66
C VAL A 36 5.94 12.53 8.12
N VAL A 37 6.72 13.48 8.64
CA VAL A 37 8.07 13.20 9.15
C VAL A 37 8.02 12.34 10.40
N GLU A 38 7.06 12.62 11.29
CA GLU A 38 6.86 11.88 12.54
C GLU A 38 6.46 10.42 12.30
N LEU A 39 5.57 10.18 11.33
CA LEU A 39 5.00 8.86 11.03
C LEU A 39 5.86 8.05 10.05
N ALA A 40 6.71 8.71 9.25
CA ALA A 40 7.53 8.04 8.25
C ALA A 40 8.31 6.82 8.76
N PRO A 41 8.86 6.78 9.99
CA PRO A 41 9.52 5.58 10.52
C PRO A 41 8.63 4.33 10.53
N GLY A 42 7.32 4.45 10.76
CA GLY A 42 6.38 3.32 10.85
C GLY A 42 6.19 2.55 9.52
N ARG A 43 6.59 3.14 8.38
CA ARG A 43 6.52 2.49 7.06
C ARG A 43 7.23 1.13 7.01
N VAL A 44 8.27 0.94 7.83
CA VAL A 44 9.09 -0.30 7.82
C VAL A 44 8.37 -1.50 8.39
N ASP A 45 7.27 -1.28 9.13
CA ASP A 45 6.47 -2.36 9.71
C ASP A 45 5.53 -3.01 8.68
N TRP A 46 5.31 -2.35 7.54
CA TRP A 46 4.45 -2.80 6.47
C TRP A 46 5.16 -3.80 5.56
N GLN A 47 4.45 -4.86 5.21
CA GLN A 47 4.90 -5.86 4.24
C GLN A 47 3.78 -6.21 3.26
N LEU A 48 4.17 -6.65 2.07
CA LEU A 48 3.24 -7.10 1.06
C LEU A 48 2.60 -8.42 1.50
N LEU A 49 1.28 -8.45 1.57
CA LEU A 49 0.49 -9.66 1.80
C LEU A 49 0.17 -10.36 0.48
N PHE A 50 -0.31 -9.60 -0.50
CA PHE A 50 -0.76 -10.12 -1.79
C PHE A 50 -0.72 -9.03 -2.86
N GLN A 51 -0.53 -9.40 -4.12
CA GLN A 51 -0.74 -8.49 -5.24
C GLN A 51 -1.38 -9.23 -6.41
N ILE A 52 -2.21 -8.52 -7.17
CA ILE A 52 -2.84 -9.01 -8.40
C ILE A 52 -2.78 -7.93 -9.47
N SER A 53 -2.14 -8.25 -10.60
CA SER A 53 -2.01 -7.35 -11.75
C SER A 53 -3.17 -7.56 -12.72
N SER A 54 -3.36 -6.60 -13.62
CA SER A 54 -4.25 -6.79 -14.77
C SER A 54 -3.71 -7.94 -15.62
N TYR A 55 -4.62 -8.75 -16.16
CA TYR A 55 -4.30 -9.93 -16.94
C TYR A 55 -5.39 -10.19 -17.97
N ASP A 56 -5.07 -9.92 -19.24
CA ASP A 56 -6.04 -9.95 -20.34
C ASP A 56 -6.60 -11.35 -20.60
N GLU A 57 -5.81 -12.41 -20.42
CA GLU A 57 -6.25 -13.78 -20.73
C GLU A 57 -7.37 -14.27 -19.79
N ASP A 58 -7.43 -13.73 -18.56
CA ASP A 58 -8.47 -14.04 -17.57
C ASP A 58 -9.50 -12.90 -17.39
N ASP A 59 -9.53 -11.91 -18.30
CA ASP A 59 -10.44 -10.74 -18.25
C ASP A 59 -10.36 -9.94 -16.92
N VAL A 60 -9.15 -9.87 -16.35
CA VAL A 60 -8.88 -9.12 -15.11
C VAL A 60 -8.32 -7.75 -15.46
N HIS A 61 -9.13 -6.70 -15.31
CA HIS A 61 -8.74 -5.34 -15.65
C HIS A 61 -8.79 -4.41 -14.44
N TRP A 62 -7.63 -3.86 -14.04
CA TRP A 62 -7.53 -2.84 -12.99
C TRP A 62 -7.18 -1.49 -13.60
N ALA A 63 -8.16 -0.61 -13.83
CA ALA A 63 -7.92 0.71 -14.42
C ALA A 63 -7.02 0.64 -15.68
N ASN A 64 -6.03 1.52 -15.79
CA ASN A 64 -5.07 1.58 -16.91
C ASN A 64 -3.92 0.57 -16.70
N ASP A 65 -4.20 -0.72 -16.92
CA ASP A 65 -3.26 -1.85 -16.74
C ASP A 65 -2.57 -1.87 -15.37
N GLY A 66 -3.34 -1.57 -14.35
CA GLY A 66 -2.90 -1.42 -12.98
C GLY A 66 -2.67 -2.74 -12.25
N THR A 67 -2.29 -2.60 -10.99
CA THR A 67 -2.09 -3.69 -10.04
C THR A 67 -2.68 -3.29 -8.70
N LEU A 68 -3.44 -4.20 -8.10
CA LEU A 68 -3.94 -4.10 -6.75
C LEU A 68 -2.95 -4.75 -5.79
N TYR A 69 -2.57 -4.03 -4.74
CA TYR A 69 -1.63 -4.47 -3.71
C TYR A 69 -2.33 -4.47 -2.36
N PHE A 70 -2.10 -5.52 -1.57
CA PHE A 70 -2.55 -5.64 -0.19
C PHE A 70 -1.33 -5.62 0.71
N TRP A 71 -1.34 -4.67 1.65
CA TRP A 71 -0.28 -4.44 2.62
C TRP A 71 -0.79 -4.74 4.02
N ILE A 72 0.07 -5.24 4.89
CA ILE A 72 -0.27 -5.53 6.28
C ILE A 72 0.91 -5.21 7.19
N ARG A 73 0.66 -4.72 8.40
CA ARG A 73 1.73 -4.58 9.40
C ARG A 73 2.17 -5.96 9.89
N THR A 74 3.45 -6.07 10.22
CA THR A 74 4.06 -7.33 10.67
C THR A 74 3.39 -7.91 11.91
N GLU A 75 2.94 -7.05 12.83
CA GLU A 75 2.23 -7.46 14.04
C GLU A 75 0.83 -8.01 13.75
N ASP A 76 0.11 -7.41 12.81
CA ASP A 76 -1.24 -7.83 12.41
C ASP A 76 -1.18 -9.15 11.66
N LEU A 77 -0.16 -9.33 10.80
CA LEU A 77 0.09 -10.60 10.13
C LEU A 77 0.35 -11.73 11.13
N LYS A 78 1.22 -11.50 12.12
CA LYS A 78 1.52 -12.48 13.18
C LYS A 78 0.28 -12.83 13.99
N ALA A 79 -0.58 -11.85 14.26
CA ALA A 79 -1.82 -12.03 15.00
C ALA A 79 -3.00 -12.50 14.14
N LYS A 80 -2.80 -12.71 12.83
CA LYS A 80 -3.84 -13.11 11.85
C LYS A 80 -5.01 -12.12 11.75
N ARG A 81 -4.73 -10.83 11.98
CA ARG A 81 -5.71 -9.73 11.87
C ARG A 81 -5.79 -9.20 10.43
N PHE A 82 -6.24 -10.05 9.52
CA PHE A 82 -6.29 -9.72 8.10
C PHE A 82 -7.29 -8.60 7.76
N GLU A 83 -8.24 -8.31 8.65
CA GLU A 83 -9.12 -7.16 8.57
C GLU A 83 -8.39 -5.81 8.66
N GLN A 84 -7.13 -5.80 9.15
CA GLN A 84 -6.29 -4.61 9.21
C GLN A 84 -5.43 -4.41 7.95
N ALA A 85 -5.57 -5.29 6.95
CA ALA A 85 -4.86 -5.12 5.68
C ALA A 85 -5.35 -3.87 4.93
N TRP A 86 -4.43 -3.19 4.26
CA TRP A 86 -4.72 -2.00 3.47
C TRP A 86 -4.52 -2.27 1.98
N GLN A 87 -5.49 -1.85 1.16
CA GLN A 87 -5.40 -1.99 -0.30
C GLN A 87 -4.88 -0.70 -0.96
N ILE A 88 -4.03 -0.85 -1.97
CA ILE A 88 -3.60 0.24 -2.85
C ILE A 88 -3.73 -0.22 -4.30
N LEU A 89 -4.34 0.61 -5.13
CA LEU A 89 -4.31 0.46 -6.59
C LEU A 89 -3.22 1.39 -7.14
N GLN A 90 -2.32 0.85 -7.97
CA GLN A 90 -1.45 1.67 -8.82
C GLN A 90 -1.75 1.34 -10.29
N SER A 91 -1.70 2.36 -11.14
CA SER A 91 -1.79 2.25 -12.59
C SER A 91 -0.79 3.18 -13.25
N PHE A 92 -0.59 3.01 -14.56
CA PHE A 92 0.25 3.89 -15.40
C PHE A 92 -0.43 5.23 -15.66
#